data_AF-A0A7X8HL30-F1
#
_entry.id   AF-A0A7X8HL30-F1
#
_cell.length_a   1.000
_cell.length_b   1.000
_cell.length_c   1.000
_cell.angle_alpha   90.00
_cell.angle_beta   90.00
_cell.angle_gamma   90.00
#
_symmetry.space_group_name_H-M   'P 1'
#
loop_
_entity.id
_entity.type
_entity.pdbx_description
1 polymer ?
#
loop_
_entity_poly.entity_id
_entity_poly.type
_entity_poly.pdbx_seq_one_letter_code
_entity_poly.pdbx_strand_id
1 'polypeptide(L)'
;MQEFFSNISGNIVDFIVYTLIAVVMLAGLVKCIFPMRYLSRLFRRATRNLEIMTVKENTRPIWQDKDFLGKPMQKQWKRFLINAEQLDARGLSLDVEQYINDESVLVSYAHMSVAEAVPGMLTTLGILGTFIGLMRGVSGLDVTNAEATMVSISQMIGGMEFAYGTSIAGLSCSLIFNILNRTSQGSVTGAMDDFIDTFRELVMPVPLDDNVHNICYLEDKASFLRRTTTEIKEQLSTDIGYSINRSFEPIARQISGFVAGQTQGQIEGLNMIVNRFVDRMDGALRGQLSYLADNLSVFNKSQQVSLEGVNQALSAADSLMKNMGSVNKLNSDIISRFENYVNELSASQAGNAHLAKSTGDMLSSMHSAMNEISTGFTRLKDSHRELEKQMEAYAAWSGRVLEAVEKQSDNVSAQAHGIANDMASSSRLLKDSYSSFVEDITRGFARSISMFEENMRDISLAFTRQMSIVKDDENAQKLSLAVEKLTETMEKASEKLSREQS
;
A
#
# COMPACT_ATOMS: atom_id res chain seq x y z
N MET A 1 -21.93 -33.43 73.76
CA MET A 1 -21.46 -32.20 73.09
C MET A 1 -20.56 -32.47 71.89
N GLN A 2 -19.59 -33.40 71.96
CA GLN A 2 -18.74 -33.74 70.80
C GLN A 2 -19.50 -34.38 69.61
N GLU A 3 -20.47 -35.28 69.85
CA GLU A 3 -21.31 -35.84 68.76
C GLU A 3 -22.21 -34.81 68.06
N PHE A 4 -22.59 -33.74 68.77
CA PHE A 4 -23.41 -32.67 68.20
C PHE A 4 -22.56 -31.78 67.28
N PHE A 5 -21.30 -31.53 67.66
CA PHE A 5 -20.36 -30.77 66.84
C PHE A 5 -19.85 -31.55 65.61
N SER A 6 -19.69 -32.88 65.69
CA SER A 6 -19.30 -33.70 64.52
C SER A 6 -20.43 -33.85 63.49
N ASN A 7 -21.68 -33.97 63.93
CA ASN A 7 -22.84 -33.97 63.03
C ASN A 7 -23.11 -32.60 62.39
N ILE A 8 -22.86 -31.51 63.14
CA ILE A 8 -22.94 -30.14 62.59
C ILE A 8 -21.83 -29.90 61.56
N SER A 9 -20.58 -30.31 61.82
CA SER A 9 -19.49 -30.08 60.87
C SER A 9 -19.70 -30.84 59.55
N GLY A 10 -20.26 -32.04 59.61
CA GLY A 10 -20.58 -32.85 58.44
C GLY A 10 -21.61 -32.20 57.50
N ASN A 11 -22.77 -31.80 58.04
CA ASN A 11 -23.83 -31.19 57.24
C ASN A 11 -23.42 -29.82 56.65
N ILE A 12 -22.52 -29.09 57.32
CA ILE A 12 -21.98 -27.83 56.82
C ILE A 12 -21.10 -28.07 55.58
N VAL A 13 -20.22 -29.09 55.62
CA VAL A 13 -19.38 -29.44 54.47
C VAL A 13 -20.23 -29.85 53.28
N ASP A 14 -21.27 -30.64 53.52
CA ASP A 14 -22.19 -31.09 52.48
C ASP A 14 -22.88 -29.88 51.80
N PHE A 15 -23.38 -28.96 52.61
CA PHE A 15 -23.99 -27.71 52.14
C PHE A 15 -23.02 -26.83 51.34
N ILE A 16 -21.76 -26.73 51.77
CA ILE A 16 -20.74 -25.94 51.08
C ILE A 16 -20.47 -26.48 49.67
N VAL A 17 -20.30 -27.80 49.52
CA VAL A 17 -19.99 -28.41 48.21
C VAL A 17 -21.14 -28.20 47.22
N TYR A 18 -22.38 -28.47 47.62
CA TYR A 18 -23.54 -28.24 46.76
C TYR A 18 -23.75 -26.76 46.44
N THR A 19 -23.52 -25.86 47.41
CA THR A 19 -23.59 -24.42 47.19
C THR A 19 -22.53 -23.97 46.18
N LEU A 20 -21.32 -24.52 46.25
CA LEU A 20 -20.23 -24.17 45.34
C LEU A 20 -20.54 -24.63 43.91
N ILE A 21 -21.06 -25.86 43.74
CA ILE A 21 -21.55 -26.36 42.44
C ILE A 21 -22.66 -25.44 41.90
N ALA A 22 -23.63 -25.06 42.73
CA ALA A 22 -24.72 -24.18 42.33
C ALA A 22 -24.23 -22.77 41.94
N VAL A 23 -23.28 -22.20 42.69
CA VAL A 23 -22.69 -20.89 42.41
C VAL A 23 -21.92 -20.90 41.09
N VAL A 24 -21.10 -21.93 40.84
CA VAL A 24 -20.36 -22.06 39.58
C VAL A 24 -21.32 -22.22 38.40
N MET A 25 -22.36 -23.05 38.55
CA MET A 25 -23.40 -23.23 37.54
C MET A 25 -24.11 -21.91 37.24
N LEU A 26 -24.56 -21.19 38.28
CA LEU A 26 -25.27 -19.91 38.13
C LEU A 26 -24.38 -18.84 37.52
N ALA A 27 -23.12 -18.73 37.95
CA ALA A 27 -22.15 -17.81 37.37
C ALA A 27 -21.92 -18.09 35.88
N GLY A 28 -21.79 -19.37 35.50
CA GLY A 28 -21.69 -19.78 34.10
C GLY A 28 -22.92 -19.39 33.29
N LEU A 29 -24.13 -19.67 33.81
CA LEU A 29 -25.38 -19.32 33.13
C LEU A 29 -25.46 -17.79 32.90
N VAL A 30 -25.24 -17.00 33.95
CA VAL A 30 -25.35 -15.53 33.93
C VAL A 30 -24.29 -14.87 33.05
N LYS A 31 -23.04 -15.33 33.09
CA LYS A 31 -21.94 -14.69 32.35
C LYS A 31 -21.73 -15.21 30.94
N CYS A 32 -22.06 -16.46 30.65
CA CYS A 32 -21.78 -17.05 29.35
C CYS A 32 -23.07 -17.22 28.52
N ILE A 33 -24.11 -17.82 29.10
CA ILE A 33 -25.30 -18.24 28.34
C ILE A 33 -26.29 -17.10 28.10
N PHE A 34 -26.61 -16.31 29.14
CA PHE A 34 -27.55 -15.19 29.00
C PHE A 34 -27.07 -14.11 28.01
N PRO A 35 -25.78 -13.70 28.01
CA PRO A 35 -25.26 -12.74 27.04
C PRO A 35 -25.33 -13.25 25.60
N MET A 36 -25.02 -14.53 25.35
CA MET A 36 -25.18 -15.14 24.02
C MET A 36 -26.64 -15.10 23.58
N ARG A 37 -27.58 -15.53 24.42
CA ARG A 37 -29.01 -15.49 24.08
C ARG A 37 -29.52 -14.07 23.82
N TYR A 38 -29.02 -13.09 24.56
CA TYR A 38 -29.34 -11.69 24.34
C TYR A 38 -28.82 -11.19 22.98
N LEU A 39 -27.58 -11.55 22.64
CA LEU A 39 -26.95 -11.19 21.37
C LEU A 39 -27.67 -11.80 20.16
N SER A 40 -28.04 -13.09 20.23
CA SER A 40 -28.83 -13.75 19.17
C SER A 40 -30.17 -13.04 18.93
N ARG A 41 -30.84 -12.57 19.98
CA ARG A 41 -32.08 -11.78 19.84
C ARG A 41 -31.85 -10.42 19.19
N LEU A 42 -30.72 -9.77 19.47
CA LEU A 42 -30.37 -8.48 18.85
C LEU A 42 -30.12 -8.65 17.36
N PHE A 43 -29.35 -9.67 16.95
CA PHE A 43 -29.14 -9.99 15.54
C PHE A 43 -30.44 -10.30 14.81
N ARG A 44 -31.27 -11.22 15.33
CA ARG A 44 -32.57 -11.53 14.74
C ARG A 44 -33.49 -10.31 14.63
N ARG A 45 -33.44 -9.40 15.62
CA ARG A 45 -34.17 -8.14 15.56
C ARG A 45 -33.62 -7.22 14.47
N ALA A 46 -32.30 -7.13 14.32
CA ALA A 46 -31.65 -6.35 13.29
C ALA A 46 -31.99 -6.89 11.88
N THR A 47 -31.88 -8.20 11.66
CA THR A 47 -32.29 -8.88 10.42
C THR A 47 -33.75 -8.56 10.07
N ARG A 48 -34.67 -8.78 11.01
CA ARG A 48 -36.09 -8.46 10.81
C ARG A 48 -36.33 -6.98 10.51
N ASN A 49 -35.58 -6.08 11.15
CA ASN A 49 -35.69 -4.65 10.89
C ASN A 49 -35.16 -4.28 9.49
N LEU A 50 -34.17 -5.00 8.95
CA LEU A 50 -33.68 -4.83 7.56
C LEU A 50 -34.70 -5.32 6.55
N GLU A 51 -35.26 -6.51 6.74
CA GLU A 51 -36.27 -7.09 5.84
C GLU A 51 -37.54 -6.25 5.73
N ILE A 52 -37.97 -5.65 6.84
CA ILE A 52 -39.17 -4.80 6.90
C ILE A 52 -38.85 -3.36 6.45
N MET A 53 -37.57 -3.03 6.27
CA MET A 53 -37.15 -1.68 5.91
C MET A 53 -37.65 -1.33 4.50
N THR A 54 -38.69 -0.51 4.42
CA THR A 54 -39.10 0.15 3.18
C THR A 54 -38.29 1.45 3.04
N VAL A 55 -37.39 1.50 2.06
CA VAL A 55 -36.60 2.72 1.77
C VAL A 55 -37.57 3.77 1.24
N LYS A 56 -38.06 4.66 2.12
CA LYS A 56 -38.78 5.87 1.70
C LYS A 56 -37.76 6.93 1.28
N GLU A 57 -37.92 7.47 0.07
CA GLU A 57 -37.18 8.65 -0.41
C GLU A 57 -37.25 9.75 0.67
N ASN A 58 -36.09 10.28 1.08
CA ASN A 58 -35.85 11.31 2.12
C ASN A 58 -35.71 10.88 3.60
N THR A 59 -35.67 9.60 3.96
CA THR A 59 -35.32 9.19 5.34
C THR A 59 -34.01 8.42 5.42
N ARG A 60 -33.16 8.76 6.40
CA ARG A 60 -31.93 8.00 6.68
C ARG A 60 -32.30 6.54 7.00
N PRO A 61 -31.61 5.56 6.41
CA PRO A 61 -31.80 4.17 6.73
C PRO A 61 -31.68 3.85 8.22
N ILE A 62 -32.51 2.93 8.70
CA ILE A 62 -32.51 2.50 10.12
C ILE A 62 -31.16 1.89 10.51
N TRP A 63 -30.46 1.27 9.56
CA TRP A 63 -29.13 0.67 9.77
C TRP A 63 -28.01 1.72 9.95
N GLN A 64 -28.19 2.96 9.50
CA GLN A 64 -27.21 4.04 9.69
C GLN A 64 -27.20 4.59 11.13
N ASP A 65 -28.10 4.13 11.99
CA ASP A 65 -28.07 4.45 13.41
C ASP A 65 -26.93 3.70 14.11
N LYS A 66 -26.21 4.42 14.98
CA LYS A 66 -25.14 3.86 15.83
C LYS A 66 -25.67 2.80 16.78
N ASP A 67 -26.95 2.89 17.16
CA ASP A 67 -27.58 2.00 18.12
C ASP A 67 -28.35 0.83 17.48
N PHE A 68 -28.23 0.65 16.16
CA PHE A 68 -28.97 -0.34 15.39
C PHE A 68 -28.77 -1.80 15.86
N LEU A 69 -27.52 -2.22 16.08
CA LEU A 69 -27.17 -3.54 16.62
C LEU A 69 -27.25 -3.63 18.15
N GLY A 70 -27.56 -2.51 18.82
CA GLY A 70 -27.63 -2.42 20.27
C GLY A 70 -26.27 -2.14 20.96
N LYS A 71 -26.35 -1.85 22.27
CA LYS A 71 -25.21 -1.43 23.10
C LYS A 71 -23.99 -2.36 23.08
N PRO A 72 -24.13 -3.71 23.10
CA PRO A 72 -22.96 -4.62 23.10
C PRO A 72 -22.06 -4.48 21.88
N MET A 73 -22.65 -4.12 20.73
CA MET A 73 -21.98 -4.09 19.43
C MET A 73 -21.78 -2.67 18.89
N GLN A 74 -22.22 -1.66 19.65
CA GLN A 74 -22.22 -0.25 19.24
C GLN A 74 -20.82 0.22 18.83
N LYS A 75 -19.76 -0.27 19.49
CA LYS A 75 -18.38 0.09 19.17
C LYS A 75 -17.94 -0.47 17.82
N GLN A 76 -18.20 -1.74 17.57
CA GLN A 76 -17.91 -2.41 16.30
C GLN A 76 -18.74 -1.79 15.18
N TRP A 77 -20.04 -1.58 15.42
CA TRP A 77 -20.97 -0.98 14.47
C TRP A 77 -20.60 0.46 14.11
N LYS A 78 -20.21 1.28 15.09
CA LYS A 78 -19.74 2.65 14.83
C LYS A 78 -18.47 2.67 13.97
N ARG A 79 -17.55 1.71 14.16
CA ARG A 79 -16.35 1.59 13.32
C ARG A 79 -16.71 1.23 11.88
N PHE A 80 -17.63 0.28 11.72
CA PHE A 80 -18.19 -0.06 10.41
C PHE A 80 -18.80 1.16 9.73
N LEU A 81 -19.70 1.90 10.40
CA LEU A 81 -20.37 3.08 9.82
C LEU A 81 -19.39 4.18 9.36
N ILE A 82 -18.35 4.47 10.16
CA ILE A 82 -17.35 5.50 9.80
C ILE A 82 -16.57 5.08 8.55
N ASN A 83 -16.17 3.80 8.48
CA ASN A 83 -15.40 3.30 7.35
C ASN A 83 -16.28 3.11 6.11
N ALA A 84 -17.54 2.71 6.28
CA ALA A 84 -18.52 2.62 5.22
C ALA A 84 -18.79 3.99 4.59
N GLU A 85 -18.98 5.05 5.39
CA GLU A 85 -19.17 6.42 4.87
C GLU A 85 -17.95 6.93 4.08
N GLN A 86 -16.73 6.60 4.52
CA GLN A 86 -15.50 6.98 3.83
C GLN A 86 -15.27 6.20 2.52
N LEU A 87 -15.73 4.95 2.45
CA LEU A 87 -15.55 4.07 1.30
C LEU A 87 -16.68 4.19 0.28
N ASP A 88 -17.90 4.50 0.72
CA ASP A 88 -19.02 4.88 -0.14
C ASP A 88 -18.68 6.15 -0.93
N ALA A 89 -18.03 7.13 -0.29
CA ALA A 89 -17.47 8.31 -0.96
C ALA A 89 -16.40 7.97 -2.04
N ARG A 90 -15.88 6.74 -2.05
CA ARG A 90 -14.89 6.23 -3.01
C ARG A 90 -15.45 5.14 -3.93
N GLY A 91 -16.73 4.79 -3.82
CA GLY A 91 -17.37 3.74 -4.62
C GLY A 91 -16.86 2.31 -4.33
N LEU A 92 -16.31 2.06 -3.13
CA LEU A 92 -15.78 0.75 -2.73
C LEU A 92 -16.74 0.05 -1.75
N SER A 93 -17.05 -1.22 -1.98
CA SER A 93 -17.86 -2.04 -1.06
C SER A 93 -17.03 -2.48 0.15
N LEU A 94 -17.50 -2.20 1.36
CA LEU A 94 -16.88 -2.63 2.62
C LEU A 94 -17.66 -3.82 3.21
N ASP A 95 -16.98 -4.93 3.47
CA ASP A 95 -17.65 -6.10 4.01
C ASP A 95 -17.95 -5.97 5.52
N VAL A 96 -19.21 -6.23 5.91
CA VAL A 96 -19.67 -6.13 7.30
C VAL A 96 -19.05 -7.20 8.20
N GLU A 97 -18.71 -8.36 7.63
CA GLU A 97 -18.08 -9.49 8.34
C GLU A 97 -16.71 -9.14 8.94
N GLN A 98 -16.00 -8.16 8.35
CA GLN A 98 -14.71 -7.69 8.87
C GLN A 98 -14.83 -7.00 10.25
N TYR A 99 -16.02 -6.50 10.58
CA TYR A 99 -16.28 -5.77 11.83
C TYR A 99 -17.16 -6.55 12.79
N ILE A 100 -18.03 -7.40 12.26
CA ILE A 100 -18.98 -8.21 12.99
C ILE A 100 -18.65 -9.67 12.67
N ASN A 101 -17.89 -10.30 13.56
CA ASN A 101 -17.51 -11.70 13.46
C ASN A 101 -17.46 -12.37 14.83
N ASP A 102 -17.37 -13.69 14.81
CA ASP A 102 -17.33 -14.52 16.02
C ASP A 102 -16.19 -14.10 16.96
N GLU A 103 -14.99 -13.87 16.43
CA GLU A 103 -13.81 -13.52 17.22
C GLU A 103 -13.91 -12.15 17.90
N SER A 104 -14.57 -11.18 17.27
CA SER A 104 -14.69 -9.82 17.81
C SER A 104 -15.89 -9.63 18.74
N VAL A 105 -16.99 -10.34 18.48
CA VAL A 105 -18.25 -10.16 19.20
C VAL A 105 -18.40 -11.19 20.33
N LEU A 106 -18.15 -12.48 20.06
CA LEU A 106 -18.32 -13.53 21.07
C LEU A 106 -17.22 -13.50 22.12
N VAL A 107 -15.96 -13.29 21.73
CA VAL A 107 -14.84 -13.24 22.68
C VAL A 107 -14.96 -12.03 23.61
N SER A 108 -15.31 -10.86 23.07
CA SER A 108 -15.40 -9.62 23.86
C SER A 108 -16.61 -9.56 24.79
N TYR A 109 -17.74 -10.19 24.44
CA TYR A 109 -18.99 -10.05 25.20
C TYR A 109 -19.38 -11.29 26.02
N ALA A 110 -19.08 -12.50 25.52
CA ALA A 110 -19.52 -13.75 26.16
C ALA A 110 -18.42 -14.47 26.97
N HIS A 111 -17.21 -13.89 27.06
CA HIS A 111 -16.07 -14.46 27.83
C HIS A 111 -15.90 -15.96 27.56
N MET A 112 -15.72 -16.35 26.29
CA MET A 112 -15.67 -17.76 25.86
C MET A 112 -14.68 -18.63 26.67
N SER A 113 -13.56 -18.06 27.11
CA SER A 113 -12.58 -18.75 27.95
C SER A 113 -13.14 -19.22 29.31
N VAL A 114 -14.07 -18.46 29.90
CA VAL A 114 -14.74 -18.87 31.14
C VAL A 114 -15.76 -19.98 30.85
N ALA A 115 -16.45 -19.90 29.70
CA ALA A 115 -17.43 -20.91 29.30
C ALA A 115 -16.79 -22.29 29.08
N GLU A 116 -15.55 -22.33 28.56
CA GLU A 116 -14.79 -23.57 28.38
C GLU A 116 -14.35 -24.19 29.71
N ALA A 117 -14.05 -23.37 30.73
CA ALA A 117 -13.57 -23.85 32.03
C ALA A 117 -14.70 -24.35 32.97
N VAL A 118 -15.92 -23.81 32.84
CA VAL A 118 -17.05 -24.11 33.76
C VAL A 118 -17.41 -25.61 33.85
N PRO A 119 -17.59 -26.36 32.73
CA PRO A 119 -17.84 -27.80 32.79
C PRO A 119 -16.75 -28.57 33.55
N GLY A 120 -15.48 -28.22 33.30
CA GLY A 120 -14.33 -28.84 33.97
C GLY A 120 -14.34 -28.57 35.47
N MET A 121 -14.65 -27.34 35.88
CA MET A 121 -14.78 -26.96 37.29
C MET A 121 -15.93 -27.72 37.98
N LEU A 122 -17.10 -27.81 37.36
CA LEU A 122 -18.25 -28.54 37.92
C LEU A 122 -17.95 -30.04 38.12
N THR A 123 -17.28 -30.64 37.14
CA THR A 123 -16.86 -32.05 37.21
C THR A 123 -15.83 -32.26 38.32
N THR A 124 -14.84 -31.37 38.41
CA THR A 124 -13.79 -31.43 39.44
C THR A 124 -14.37 -31.25 40.84
N LEU A 125 -15.35 -30.36 41.02
CA LEU A 125 -16.06 -30.18 42.28
C LEU A 125 -16.89 -31.40 42.69
N GLY A 126 -17.52 -32.07 41.72
CA GLY A 126 -18.20 -33.35 41.97
C GLY A 126 -17.25 -34.46 42.42
N ILE A 127 -16.08 -34.56 41.77
CA ILE A 127 -15.01 -35.51 42.15
C ILE A 127 -14.47 -35.18 43.55
N LEU A 128 -14.24 -33.89 43.86
CA LEU A 128 -13.81 -33.45 45.18
C LEU A 128 -14.83 -33.83 46.27
N GLY A 129 -16.13 -33.59 46.01
CA GLY A 129 -17.21 -34.02 46.90
C GLY A 129 -17.22 -35.53 47.14
N THR A 130 -16.94 -36.31 46.10
CA THR A 130 -16.81 -37.77 46.19
C THR A 130 -15.69 -38.18 47.15
N PHE A 131 -14.50 -37.57 47.02
CA PHE A 131 -13.38 -37.85 47.92
C PHE A 131 -13.68 -37.48 49.37
N ILE A 132 -14.33 -36.34 49.61
CA ILE A 132 -14.73 -35.90 50.95
C ILE A 132 -15.73 -36.88 51.56
N GLY A 133 -16.73 -37.33 50.79
CA GLY A 133 -17.74 -38.29 51.25
C GLY A 133 -17.16 -39.65 51.61
N LEU A 134 -16.27 -40.18 50.77
CA LEU A 134 -15.58 -41.44 51.04
C LEU A 134 -14.65 -41.34 52.25
N MET A 135 -13.91 -40.24 52.38
CA MET A 135 -13.03 -40.01 53.53
C MET A 135 -13.83 -39.97 54.84
N ARG A 136 -14.97 -39.26 54.85
CA ARG A 136 -15.89 -39.22 56.00
C ARG A 136 -16.50 -40.58 56.30
N GLY A 137 -16.89 -41.34 55.27
CA GLY A 137 -17.48 -42.67 55.41
C GLY A 137 -16.52 -43.72 55.97
N VAL A 138 -15.24 -43.67 55.61
CA VAL A 138 -14.22 -44.63 56.07
C VAL A 138 -13.59 -44.21 57.42
N SER A 139 -13.50 -42.90 57.70
CA SER A 139 -12.84 -42.38 58.92
C SER A 139 -13.49 -42.79 60.25
N GLY A 140 -14.74 -43.27 60.23
CA GLY A 140 -15.48 -43.70 61.42
C GLY A 140 -15.59 -45.22 61.60
N LEU A 141 -14.79 -46.02 60.88
CA LEU A 141 -14.86 -47.48 60.95
C LEU A 141 -14.23 -48.02 62.25
N ASP A 142 -15.06 -48.58 63.13
CA ASP A 142 -14.66 -49.26 64.35
C ASP A 142 -15.20 -50.70 64.33
N VAL A 143 -14.28 -51.66 64.26
CA VAL A 143 -14.55 -53.10 64.21
C VAL A 143 -14.28 -53.80 65.55
N THR A 144 -14.13 -53.05 66.63
CA THR A 144 -13.79 -53.61 67.95
C THR A 144 -14.95 -54.36 68.61
N ASN A 145 -16.20 -54.00 68.31
CA ASN A 145 -17.40 -54.67 68.83
C ASN A 145 -18.56 -54.60 67.83
N ALA A 146 -19.52 -55.54 67.93
CA ALA A 146 -20.60 -55.68 66.95
C ALA A 146 -21.51 -54.44 66.86
N GLU A 147 -21.68 -53.75 67.99
CA GLU A 147 -22.52 -52.55 68.09
C GLU A 147 -21.83 -51.32 67.46
N ALA A 148 -20.53 -51.08 67.69
CA ALA A 148 -19.82 -50.02 66.97
C ALA A 148 -19.67 -50.34 65.48
N THR A 149 -19.50 -51.63 65.13
CA THR A 149 -19.46 -52.05 63.71
C THR A 149 -20.75 -51.66 62.99
N MET A 150 -21.93 -51.85 63.61
CA MET A 150 -23.20 -51.42 63.03
C MET A 150 -23.30 -49.91 62.85
N VAL A 151 -22.87 -49.12 63.83
CA VAL A 151 -22.87 -47.65 63.76
C VAL A 151 -21.91 -47.16 62.66
N SER A 152 -20.73 -47.77 62.55
CA SER A 152 -19.74 -47.49 61.51
C SER A 152 -20.25 -47.80 60.10
N ILE A 153 -20.98 -48.91 59.92
CA ILE A 153 -21.61 -49.24 58.62
C ILE A 153 -22.64 -48.16 58.25
N SER A 154 -23.46 -47.71 59.22
CA SER A 154 -24.44 -46.64 58.97
C SER A 154 -23.76 -45.32 58.58
N GLN A 155 -22.67 -44.95 59.25
CA GLN A 155 -21.86 -43.78 58.89
C GLN A 155 -21.20 -43.91 57.52
N MET A 156 -20.72 -45.11 57.17
CA MET A 156 -20.13 -45.40 55.86
C MET A 156 -21.15 -45.24 54.73
N ILE A 157 -22.38 -45.74 54.92
CA ILE A 157 -23.47 -45.60 53.96
C ILE A 157 -23.81 -44.12 53.75
N GLY A 158 -23.90 -43.32 54.82
CA GLY A 158 -24.17 -41.88 54.72
C GLY A 158 -23.06 -41.10 53.98
N GLY A 159 -21.78 -41.42 54.23
CA GLY A 159 -20.66 -40.83 53.50
C GLY A 159 -20.65 -41.22 52.01
N MET A 160 -21.06 -42.47 51.71
CA MET A 160 -21.18 -42.98 50.35
C MET A 160 -22.36 -42.33 49.60
N GLU A 161 -23.50 -42.11 50.26
CA GLU A 161 -24.65 -41.40 49.70
C GLU A 161 -24.27 -39.96 49.30
N PHE A 162 -23.56 -39.24 50.18
CA PHE A 162 -23.04 -37.90 49.86
C PHE A 162 -22.02 -37.92 48.70
N ALA A 163 -21.12 -38.90 48.69
CA ALA A 163 -20.13 -39.06 47.62
C ALA A 163 -20.79 -39.25 46.25
N TYR A 164 -21.79 -40.14 46.16
CA TYR A 164 -22.53 -40.34 44.92
C TYR A 164 -23.39 -39.12 44.56
N GLY A 165 -24.05 -38.50 45.54
CA GLY A 165 -24.89 -37.33 45.32
C GLY A 165 -24.12 -36.14 44.76
N THR A 166 -22.91 -35.87 45.25
CA THR A 166 -22.07 -34.76 44.75
C THR A 166 -21.49 -35.05 43.36
N SER A 167 -21.12 -36.30 43.08
CA SER A 167 -20.66 -36.73 41.76
C SER A 167 -21.76 -36.57 40.70
N ILE A 168 -22.96 -37.06 40.99
CA ILE A 168 -24.13 -36.94 40.09
C ILE A 168 -24.44 -35.46 39.85
N ALA A 169 -24.48 -34.64 40.90
CA ALA A 169 -24.73 -33.20 40.76
C ALA A 169 -23.68 -32.51 39.88
N GLY A 170 -22.39 -32.76 40.11
CA GLY A 170 -21.30 -32.18 39.32
C GLY A 170 -21.35 -32.58 37.84
N LEU A 171 -21.54 -33.87 37.56
CA LEU A 171 -21.63 -34.41 36.20
C LEU A 171 -22.89 -33.92 35.47
N SER A 172 -24.07 -33.97 36.13
CA SER A 172 -25.32 -33.49 35.54
C SER A 172 -25.25 -32.00 35.24
N CYS A 173 -24.78 -31.17 36.17
CA CYS A 173 -24.61 -29.73 35.93
C CYS A 173 -23.62 -29.46 34.79
N SER A 174 -22.49 -30.18 34.73
CA SER A 174 -21.50 -30.07 33.66
C SER A 174 -22.10 -30.38 32.28
N LEU A 175 -22.84 -31.49 32.16
CA LEU A 175 -23.51 -31.89 30.92
C LEU A 175 -24.58 -30.89 30.49
N ILE A 176 -25.45 -30.48 31.43
CA ILE A 176 -26.50 -29.49 31.16
C ILE A 176 -25.88 -28.18 30.70
N PHE A 177 -24.83 -27.70 31.37
CA PHE A 177 -24.14 -26.49 30.99
C PHE A 177 -23.53 -26.60 29.58
N ASN A 178 -22.85 -27.70 29.26
CA ASN A 178 -22.22 -27.90 27.96
C ASN A 178 -23.25 -27.88 26.82
N ILE A 179 -24.37 -28.61 26.98
CA ILE A 179 -25.48 -28.61 26.02
C ILE A 179 -26.02 -27.19 25.83
N LEU A 180 -26.34 -26.49 26.92
CA LEU A 180 -26.88 -25.13 26.85
C LEU A 180 -25.90 -24.14 26.21
N ASN A 181 -24.60 -24.27 26.50
CA ASN A 181 -23.56 -23.42 25.94
C ASN A 181 -23.41 -23.68 24.42
N ARG A 182 -23.32 -24.94 24.00
CA ARG A 182 -23.23 -25.32 22.57
C ARG A 182 -24.45 -24.84 21.78
N THR A 183 -25.66 -25.03 22.31
CA THR A 183 -26.89 -24.56 21.65
C THR A 183 -26.94 -23.03 21.58
N SER A 184 -26.49 -22.33 22.63
CA SER A 184 -26.51 -20.87 22.65
C SER A 184 -25.46 -20.25 21.72
N GLN A 185 -24.27 -20.85 21.61
CA GLN A 185 -23.26 -20.47 20.64
C GLN A 185 -23.78 -20.64 19.21
N GLY A 186 -24.30 -21.82 18.86
CA GLY A 186 -24.88 -22.05 17.53
C GLY A 186 -26.03 -21.11 17.18
N SER A 187 -26.87 -20.76 18.17
CA SER A 187 -27.95 -19.78 17.97
C SER A 187 -27.46 -18.35 17.72
N VAL A 188 -26.29 -17.97 18.26
CA VAL A 188 -25.71 -16.64 18.01
C VAL A 188 -25.03 -16.61 16.66
N THR A 189 -24.14 -17.56 16.37
CA THR A 189 -23.42 -17.63 15.10
C THR A 189 -24.41 -17.69 13.94
N GLY A 190 -25.40 -18.58 13.98
CA GLY A 190 -26.43 -18.64 12.93
C GLY A 190 -27.25 -17.34 12.80
N ALA A 191 -27.58 -16.67 13.92
CA ALA A 191 -28.28 -15.39 13.84
C ALA A 191 -27.40 -14.25 13.29
N MET A 192 -26.09 -14.31 13.53
CA MET A 192 -25.11 -13.37 13.01
C MET A 192 -24.89 -13.60 11.51
N ASP A 193 -24.75 -14.84 11.07
CA ASP A 193 -24.62 -15.21 9.66
C ASP A 193 -25.87 -14.76 8.88
N ASP A 194 -27.07 -15.10 9.39
CA ASP A 194 -28.34 -14.64 8.82
C ASP A 194 -28.37 -13.10 8.68
N PHE A 195 -27.86 -12.38 9.69
CA PHE A 195 -27.77 -10.92 9.66
C PHE A 195 -26.77 -10.43 8.59
N ILE A 196 -25.57 -11.00 8.53
CA ILE A 196 -24.51 -10.63 7.58
C ILE A 196 -25.00 -10.84 6.15
N ASP A 197 -25.62 -11.98 5.87
CA ASP A 197 -26.13 -12.31 4.55
C ASP A 197 -27.28 -11.38 4.14
N THR A 198 -28.25 -11.18 5.03
CA THR A 198 -29.37 -10.25 4.79
C THR A 198 -28.87 -8.81 4.60
N PHE A 199 -27.85 -8.40 5.35
CA PHE A 199 -27.26 -7.07 5.22
C PHE A 199 -26.51 -6.91 3.90
N ARG A 200 -25.74 -7.93 3.48
CA ARG A 200 -25.09 -7.96 2.17
C ARG A 200 -26.12 -7.88 1.04
N GLU A 201 -27.21 -8.64 1.11
CA GLU A 201 -28.24 -8.66 0.06
C GLU A 201 -29.03 -7.35 -0.04
N LEU A 202 -29.46 -6.79 1.11
CA LEU A 202 -30.39 -5.66 1.13
C LEU A 202 -29.71 -4.28 1.17
N VAL A 203 -28.50 -4.19 1.72
CA VAL A 203 -27.84 -2.89 1.99
C VAL A 203 -26.62 -2.67 1.11
N MET A 204 -25.89 -3.73 0.75
CA MET A 204 -24.66 -3.60 -0.02
C MET A 204 -24.87 -4.04 -1.48
N PRO A 205 -24.89 -3.11 -2.46
CA PRO A 205 -24.89 -3.52 -3.85
C PRO A 205 -23.64 -4.37 -4.13
N VAL A 206 -23.89 -5.51 -4.79
CA VAL A 206 -22.95 -6.58 -5.22
C VAL A 206 -21.48 -6.15 -5.16
N PRO A 207 -20.60 -6.86 -4.43
CA PRO A 207 -19.18 -6.54 -4.38
C PRO A 207 -18.62 -6.48 -5.80
N LEU A 208 -18.01 -5.35 -6.13
CA LEU A 208 -17.31 -5.15 -7.39
C LEU A 208 -16.21 -6.22 -7.48
N ASP A 209 -16.30 -7.06 -8.52
CA ASP A 209 -15.31 -8.06 -8.93
C ASP A 209 -13.88 -7.49 -8.79
N ASP A 210 -12.91 -8.29 -8.32
CA ASP A 210 -11.50 -7.88 -8.16
C ASP A 210 -10.93 -7.23 -9.44
N ASN A 211 -11.47 -7.57 -10.61
CA ASN A 211 -11.16 -6.89 -11.87
C ASN A 211 -11.62 -5.43 -11.91
N VAL A 212 -12.79 -5.10 -11.37
CA VAL A 212 -13.29 -3.73 -11.34
C VAL A 212 -12.55 -2.88 -10.32
N HIS A 213 -12.09 -3.45 -9.20
CA HIS A 213 -11.19 -2.76 -8.28
C HIS A 213 -9.89 -2.33 -8.98
N ASN A 214 -9.30 -3.23 -9.78
CA ASN A 214 -8.14 -2.91 -10.61
C ASN A 214 -8.47 -1.89 -11.71
N ILE A 215 -9.63 -1.99 -12.36
CA ILE A 215 -10.05 -1.02 -13.38
C ILE A 215 -10.27 0.36 -12.79
N CYS A 216 -10.94 0.50 -11.65
CA CYS A 216 -11.12 1.79 -10.97
C CYS A 216 -9.79 2.36 -10.47
N TYR A 217 -8.89 1.52 -9.94
CA TYR A 217 -7.54 1.95 -9.54
C TYR A 217 -6.70 2.42 -10.75
N LEU A 218 -6.84 1.75 -11.89
CA LEU A 218 -6.19 2.14 -13.15
C LEU A 218 -6.84 3.38 -13.77
N GLU A 219 -8.16 3.53 -13.66
CA GLU A 219 -8.92 4.67 -14.15
C GLU A 219 -8.61 5.92 -13.33
N ASP A 220 -8.44 5.80 -12.01
CA ASP A 220 -8.05 6.90 -11.14
C ASP A 220 -6.61 7.36 -11.46
N LYS A 221 -5.68 6.42 -11.69
CA LYS A 221 -4.34 6.74 -12.21
C LYS A 221 -4.37 7.36 -13.58
N ALA A 222 -5.22 6.88 -14.48
CA ALA A 222 -5.39 7.43 -15.82
C ALA A 222 -6.00 8.83 -15.78
N SER A 223 -6.97 9.08 -14.88
CA SER A 223 -7.60 10.38 -14.68
C SER A 223 -6.62 11.39 -14.09
N PHE A 224 -5.81 10.98 -13.12
CA PHE A 224 -4.71 11.77 -12.55
C PHE A 224 -3.67 12.10 -13.61
N LEU A 225 -3.23 11.11 -14.40
CA LEU A 225 -2.34 11.31 -15.54
C LEU A 225 -2.95 12.25 -16.58
N ARG A 226 -4.25 12.15 -16.87
CA ARG A 226 -4.94 12.96 -17.86
C ARG A 226 -5.13 14.40 -17.37
N ARG A 227 -5.42 14.62 -16.08
CA ARG A 227 -5.44 15.94 -15.43
C ARG A 227 -4.04 16.56 -15.43
N THR A 228 -3.04 15.82 -14.96
CA THR A 228 -1.62 16.24 -14.97
C THR A 228 -1.13 16.55 -16.38
N THR A 229 -1.50 15.73 -17.37
CA THR A 229 -1.15 15.95 -18.78
C THR A 229 -1.87 17.17 -19.35
N THR A 230 -3.11 17.42 -18.93
CA THR A 230 -3.85 18.63 -19.36
C THR A 230 -3.26 19.88 -18.74
N GLU A 231 -2.95 19.86 -17.44
CA GLU A 231 -2.28 20.96 -16.73
C GLU A 231 -0.89 21.24 -17.29
N ILE A 232 -0.09 20.19 -17.54
CA ILE A 232 1.20 20.31 -18.23
C ILE A 232 1.00 20.84 -19.64
N LYS A 233 0.01 20.37 -20.41
CA LYS A 233 -0.23 20.87 -21.77
C LYS A 233 -0.63 22.34 -21.77
N GLU A 234 -1.43 22.79 -20.81
CA GLU A 234 -1.92 24.15 -20.71
C GLU A 234 -0.82 25.11 -20.23
N GLN A 235 -0.01 24.72 -19.23
CA GLN A 235 1.18 25.47 -18.82
C GLN A 235 2.27 25.46 -19.91
N LEU A 236 2.59 24.31 -20.49
CA LEU A 236 3.63 24.17 -21.50
C LEU A 236 3.25 24.87 -22.81
N SER A 237 2.02 24.76 -23.29
CA SER A 237 1.58 25.45 -24.51
C SER A 237 1.57 26.97 -24.34
N THR A 238 1.25 27.45 -23.14
CA THR A 238 1.22 28.89 -22.86
C THR A 238 2.64 29.43 -22.67
N ASP A 239 3.48 28.77 -21.88
CA ASP A 239 4.84 29.23 -21.56
C ASP A 239 5.85 28.97 -22.68
N ILE A 240 5.77 27.82 -23.38
CA ILE A 240 6.60 27.56 -24.57
C ILE A 240 6.13 28.43 -25.73
N GLY A 241 4.81 28.56 -25.95
CA GLY A 241 4.28 29.42 -27.01
C GLY A 241 4.71 30.88 -26.86
N TYR A 242 4.64 31.44 -25.65
CA TYR A 242 5.08 32.82 -25.39
C TYR A 242 6.60 32.96 -25.42
N SER A 243 7.36 32.00 -24.90
CA SER A 243 8.83 32.09 -24.85
C SER A 243 9.50 31.82 -26.20
N ILE A 244 9.01 30.86 -26.98
CA ILE A 244 9.50 30.58 -28.34
C ILE A 244 9.18 31.78 -29.24
N ASN A 245 7.92 32.22 -29.31
CA ASN A 245 7.54 33.28 -30.25
C ASN A 245 8.29 34.59 -29.95
N ARG A 246 8.47 34.94 -28.66
CA ARG A 246 9.26 36.11 -28.23
C ARG A 246 10.77 35.94 -28.44
N SER A 247 11.29 34.71 -28.45
CA SER A 247 12.72 34.43 -28.69
C SER A 247 13.06 34.33 -30.19
N PHE A 248 12.10 33.98 -31.05
CA PHE A 248 12.30 33.86 -32.49
C PHE A 248 11.96 35.13 -33.29
N GLU A 249 11.13 36.04 -32.76
CA GLU A 249 10.82 37.34 -33.38
C GLU A 249 12.06 38.23 -33.68
N PRO A 250 13.11 38.25 -32.83
CA PRO A 250 14.36 38.95 -33.11
C PRO A 250 15.23 38.18 -34.12
N ILE A 251 15.22 36.85 -34.07
CA ILE A 251 16.03 35.97 -34.94
C ILE A 251 15.53 36.02 -36.38
N ALA A 252 14.21 35.98 -36.59
CA ALA A 252 13.61 36.10 -37.92
C ALA A 252 13.90 37.47 -38.55
N ARG A 253 13.84 38.55 -37.77
CA ARG A 253 14.22 39.91 -38.21
C ARG A 253 15.72 40.05 -38.47
N GLN A 254 16.57 39.42 -37.67
CA GLN A 254 18.01 39.41 -37.88
C GLN A 254 18.42 38.59 -39.10
N ILE A 255 17.78 37.44 -39.37
CA ILE A 255 18.04 36.64 -40.59
C ILE A 255 17.70 37.44 -41.85
N SER A 256 16.56 38.15 -41.87
CA SER A 256 16.20 39.02 -43.00
C SER A 256 17.18 40.20 -43.18
N GLY A 257 17.78 40.71 -42.10
CA GLY A 257 18.84 41.74 -42.16
C GLY A 257 20.23 41.20 -42.50
N PHE A 258 20.52 39.94 -42.14
CA PHE A 258 21.81 39.28 -42.35
C PHE A 258 21.97 38.77 -43.79
N VAL A 259 20.87 38.40 -44.45
CA VAL A 259 20.85 38.01 -45.88
C VAL A 259 21.09 39.22 -46.81
N ALA A 260 20.85 40.45 -46.35
CA ALA A 260 20.99 41.67 -47.15
C ALA A 260 22.41 42.29 -47.14
N GLY A 261 23.32 41.85 -46.26
CA GLY A 261 24.66 42.45 -46.11
C GLY A 261 25.79 41.45 -46.33
N GLN A 262 26.48 41.55 -47.47
CA GLN A 262 27.52 40.60 -47.92
C GLN A 262 28.66 40.30 -46.91
N THR A 263 28.80 39.01 -46.63
CA THR A 263 29.90 38.10 -47.03
C THR A 263 31.30 38.69 -47.26
N GLN A 264 32.16 38.62 -46.22
CA GLN A 264 33.53 38.08 -46.31
C GLN A 264 34.16 37.96 -44.92
N GLY A 265 33.96 38.96 -44.05
CA GLY A 265 34.50 38.97 -42.67
C GLY A 265 33.73 38.08 -41.67
N GLN A 266 32.52 37.64 -42.01
CA GLN A 266 31.66 36.82 -41.14
C GLN A 266 32.03 35.32 -41.16
N ILE A 267 32.85 34.85 -42.13
CA ILE A 267 33.22 33.43 -42.26
C ILE A 267 34.22 33.01 -41.17
N GLU A 268 35.11 33.91 -40.73
CA GLU A 268 36.11 33.60 -39.68
C GLU A 268 35.50 33.58 -38.27
N GLY A 269 34.54 34.47 -37.99
CA GLY A 269 33.80 34.46 -36.73
C GLY A 269 32.89 33.24 -36.57
N LEU A 270 32.22 32.82 -37.66
CA LEU A 270 31.39 31.61 -37.68
C LEU A 270 32.20 30.33 -37.45
N ASN A 271 33.37 30.19 -38.08
CA ASN A 271 34.22 29.00 -37.88
C ASN A 271 34.70 28.86 -36.43
N MET A 272 35.01 29.97 -35.75
CA MET A 272 35.46 29.94 -34.36
C MET A 272 34.34 29.56 -33.39
N ILE A 273 33.11 30.05 -33.65
CA ILE A 273 31.92 29.73 -32.86
C ILE A 273 31.50 28.27 -33.09
N VAL A 274 31.51 27.80 -34.35
CA VAL A 274 31.18 26.41 -34.69
C VAL A 274 32.20 25.45 -34.09
N ASN A 275 33.51 25.73 -34.17
CA ASN A 275 34.52 24.85 -33.55
C ASN A 275 34.38 24.78 -32.03
N ARG A 276 34.14 25.91 -31.34
CA ARG A 276 33.88 25.88 -29.89
C ARG A 276 32.59 25.16 -29.52
N PHE A 277 31.55 25.28 -30.36
CA PHE A 277 30.29 24.58 -30.16
C PHE A 277 30.46 23.08 -30.36
N VAL A 278 31.16 22.66 -31.42
CA VAL A 278 31.46 21.26 -31.72
C VAL A 278 32.34 20.65 -30.62
N ASP A 279 33.37 21.33 -30.13
CA ASP A 279 34.22 20.82 -29.04
C ASP A 279 33.46 20.66 -27.73
N ARG A 280 32.60 21.62 -27.36
CA ARG A 280 31.75 21.48 -26.16
C ARG A 280 30.68 20.41 -26.33
N MET A 281 30.11 20.27 -27.52
CA MET A 281 29.09 19.28 -27.80
C MET A 281 29.69 17.86 -27.83
N ASP A 282 30.88 17.67 -28.43
CA ASP A 282 31.58 16.38 -28.46
C ASP A 282 32.00 15.95 -27.05
N GLY A 283 32.50 16.87 -26.23
CA GLY A 283 32.82 16.61 -24.82
C GLY A 283 31.60 16.26 -23.96
N ALA A 284 30.51 17.02 -24.10
CA ALA A 284 29.29 16.79 -23.33
C ALA A 284 28.56 15.51 -23.76
N LEU A 285 28.45 15.24 -25.06
CA LEU A 285 27.79 14.05 -25.58
C LEU A 285 28.61 12.78 -25.33
N ARG A 286 29.95 12.81 -25.45
CA ARG A 286 30.78 11.65 -25.09
C ARG A 286 30.69 11.33 -23.61
N GLY A 287 30.69 12.35 -22.74
CA GLY A 287 30.51 12.16 -21.30
C GLY A 287 29.16 11.51 -20.96
N GLN A 288 28.07 12.03 -21.54
CA GLN A 288 26.72 11.51 -21.29
C GLN A 288 26.50 10.11 -21.88
N LEU A 289 27.00 9.83 -23.09
CA LEU A 289 26.90 8.50 -23.70
C LEU A 289 27.74 7.45 -22.96
N SER A 290 28.94 7.82 -22.49
CA SER A 290 29.76 6.93 -21.67
C SER A 290 29.07 6.61 -20.35
N TYR A 291 28.46 7.61 -19.70
CA TYR A 291 27.73 7.42 -18.45
C TYR A 291 26.46 6.58 -18.64
N LEU A 292 25.75 6.79 -19.76
CA LEU A 292 24.59 5.99 -20.14
C LEU A 292 24.98 4.53 -20.41
N ALA A 293 26.11 4.29 -21.09
CA ALA A 293 26.62 2.94 -21.37
C ALA A 293 27.00 2.20 -20.07
N ASP A 294 27.62 2.88 -19.11
CA ASP A 294 27.99 2.28 -17.83
C ASP A 294 26.75 1.91 -17.00
N ASN A 295 25.74 2.80 -16.96
CA ASN A 295 24.48 2.52 -16.26
C ASN A 295 23.68 1.40 -16.92
N LEU A 296 23.64 1.34 -18.26
CA LEU A 296 23.02 0.23 -19.00
C LEU A 296 23.72 -1.10 -18.72
N SER A 297 25.05 -1.10 -18.60
CA SER A 297 25.84 -2.29 -18.25
C SER A 297 25.51 -2.80 -16.85
N VAL A 298 25.46 -1.91 -15.85
CA VAL A 298 25.09 -2.24 -14.47
C VAL A 298 23.64 -2.74 -14.40
N PHE A 299 22.72 -2.10 -15.11
CA PHE A 299 21.32 -2.51 -15.18
C PHE A 299 21.16 -3.90 -15.80
N ASN A 300 21.87 -4.17 -16.91
CA ASN A 300 21.80 -5.47 -17.59
C ASN A 300 22.34 -6.61 -16.69
N LYS A 301 23.44 -6.35 -15.97
CA LYS A 301 24.02 -7.30 -15.01
C LYS A 301 23.08 -7.57 -13.84
N SER A 302 22.38 -6.54 -13.34
CA SER A 302 21.36 -6.68 -12.29
C SER A 302 20.14 -7.45 -12.78
N GLN A 303 19.71 -7.26 -14.03
CA GLN A 303 18.59 -7.96 -14.62
C GLN A 303 18.90 -9.45 -14.82
N GLN A 304 20.13 -9.80 -15.18
CA GLN A 304 20.59 -11.18 -15.29
C GLN A 304 20.55 -11.92 -13.94
N VAL A 305 21.05 -11.30 -12.88
CA VAL A 305 21.03 -11.85 -11.51
C VAL A 305 19.58 -12.05 -11.02
N SER A 306 18.68 -11.11 -11.36
CA SER A 306 17.26 -11.24 -11.01
C SER A 306 16.58 -12.40 -11.76
N LEU A 307 16.91 -12.63 -13.04
CA LEU A 307 16.38 -13.75 -13.82
C LEU A 307 16.89 -15.10 -13.31
N GLU A 308 18.15 -15.17 -12.88
CA GLU A 308 18.70 -16.35 -12.22
C GLU A 308 18.00 -16.63 -10.88
N GLY A 309 17.76 -15.60 -10.06
CA GLY A 309 17.01 -15.73 -8.81
C GLY A 309 15.58 -16.22 -9.00
N VAL A 310 14.87 -15.73 -10.03
CA VAL A 310 13.52 -16.19 -10.39
C VAL A 310 13.54 -17.65 -10.85
N ASN A 311 14.50 -18.05 -11.69
CA ASN A 311 14.64 -19.45 -12.11
C ASN A 311 14.96 -20.39 -10.94
N GLN A 312 15.76 -19.94 -9.98
CA GLN A 312 16.10 -20.71 -8.79
C GLN A 312 14.89 -20.88 -7.87
N ALA A 313 14.08 -19.83 -7.70
CA ALA A 313 12.81 -19.88 -6.97
C ALA A 313 11.79 -20.80 -7.65
N LEU A 314 11.67 -20.75 -8.98
CA LEU A 314 10.81 -21.65 -9.75
C LEU A 314 11.25 -23.12 -9.62
N SER A 315 12.55 -23.39 -9.60
CA SER A 315 13.08 -24.74 -9.40
C SER A 315 12.83 -25.26 -7.98
N ALA A 316 12.94 -24.38 -6.96
CA ALA A 316 12.57 -24.71 -5.59
C ALA A 316 11.07 -25.00 -5.46
N ALA A 317 10.21 -24.22 -6.12
CA ALA A 317 8.77 -24.46 -6.18
C ALA A 317 8.41 -25.79 -6.88
N ASP A 318 9.08 -26.13 -7.99
CA ASP A 318 8.90 -27.43 -8.66
C ASP A 318 9.29 -28.61 -7.75
N SER A 319 10.37 -28.46 -6.98
CA SER A 319 10.77 -29.48 -6.00
C SER A 319 9.75 -29.65 -4.86
N LEU A 320 9.15 -28.55 -4.39
CA LEU A 320 8.07 -28.57 -3.39
C LEU A 320 6.80 -29.22 -3.94
N MET A 321 6.41 -28.91 -5.19
CA MET A 321 5.26 -29.54 -5.84
C MET A 321 5.45 -31.05 -6.03
N LYS A 322 6.65 -31.49 -6.40
CA LYS A 322 7.00 -32.92 -6.47
C LYS A 322 6.92 -33.59 -5.10
N ASN A 323 7.43 -32.95 -4.05
CA ASN A 323 7.34 -33.46 -2.68
C ASN A 323 5.87 -33.53 -2.20
N MET A 324 5.04 -32.54 -2.53
CA MET A 324 3.62 -32.53 -2.22
C MET A 324 2.87 -33.69 -2.91
N GLY A 325 3.22 -33.98 -4.16
CA GLY A 325 2.70 -35.15 -4.89
C GLY A 325 3.07 -36.47 -4.22
N SER A 326 4.32 -36.60 -3.75
CA SER A 326 4.79 -37.76 -2.99
C SER A 326 4.08 -37.89 -1.64
N VAL A 327 3.82 -36.78 -0.93
CA VAL A 327 3.07 -36.77 0.33
C VAL A 327 1.60 -37.20 0.13
N ASN A 328 0.95 -36.73 -0.93
CA ASN A 328 -0.41 -37.17 -1.26
C ASN A 328 -0.48 -38.67 -1.59
N LYS A 329 0.51 -39.17 -2.33
CA LYS A 329 0.63 -40.60 -2.63
C LYS A 329 0.88 -41.41 -1.35
N LEU A 330 1.71 -40.90 -0.45
CA LEU A 330 2.00 -41.52 0.84
C LEU A 330 0.76 -41.53 1.75
N ASN A 331 -0.04 -40.48 1.74
CA ASN A 331 -1.30 -40.41 2.46
C ASN A 331 -2.32 -41.45 1.94
N SER A 332 -2.40 -41.62 0.61
CA SER A 332 -3.21 -42.67 -0.01
C SER A 332 -2.71 -44.07 0.34
N ASP A 333 -1.39 -44.29 0.41
CA ASP A 333 -0.80 -45.59 0.77
C ASP A 333 -1.04 -45.92 2.26
N ILE A 334 -0.97 -44.92 3.14
CA ILE A 334 -1.32 -45.06 4.56
C ILE A 334 -2.80 -45.42 4.72
N ILE A 335 -3.71 -44.74 4.00
CA ILE A 335 -5.15 -45.04 4.05
C ILE A 335 -5.43 -46.47 3.57
N SER A 336 -4.81 -46.89 2.46
CA SER A 336 -4.96 -48.25 1.94
C SER A 336 -4.43 -49.30 2.91
N ARG A 337 -3.30 -49.05 3.56
CA ARG A 337 -2.75 -49.93 4.60
C ARG A 337 -3.63 -49.96 5.85
N PHE A 338 -4.27 -48.84 6.19
CA PHE A 338 -5.19 -48.75 7.32
C PHE A 338 -6.51 -49.50 7.04
N GLU A 339 -7.03 -49.43 5.81
CA GLU A 339 -8.17 -50.25 5.38
C GLU A 339 -7.85 -51.75 5.42
N ASN A 340 -6.67 -52.14 4.92
CA ASN A 340 -6.20 -53.52 5.03
C ASN A 340 -6.01 -53.95 6.49
N TYR A 341 -5.46 -53.08 7.36
CA TYR A 341 -5.34 -53.31 8.79
C TYR A 341 -6.71 -53.55 9.47
N VAL A 342 -7.73 -52.76 9.13
CA VAL A 342 -9.09 -52.93 9.67
C VAL A 342 -9.73 -54.24 9.18
N ASN A 343 -9.51 -54.61 7.92
CA ASN A 343 -10.01 -55.87 7.35
C ASN A 343 -9.30 -57.10 7.95
N GLU A 344 -8.00 -57.00 8.23
CA GLU A 344 -7.18 -58.09 8.77
C GLU A 344 -7.36 -58.27 10.28
N LEU A 345 -7.59 -57.19 11.02
CA LEU A 345 -7.99 -57.21 12.44
C LEU A 345 -9.37 -57.86 12.64
N SER A 346 -10.27 -57.68 11.67
CA SER A 346 -11.58 -58.34 11.66
C SER A 346 -11.49 -59.83 11.37
N ALA A 347 -10.43 -60.26 10.66
CA ALA A 347 -10.20 -61.64 10.26
C ALA A 347 -9.33 -62.45 11.25
N SER A 348 -8.52 -61.81 12.10
CA SER A 348 -7.53 -62.49 12.95
C SER A 348 -7.79 -62.29 14.45
N GLN A 349 -8.59 -63.19 15.04
CA GLN A 349 -8.69 -63.37 16.50
C GLN A 349 -7.54 -64.20 17.10
N ALA A 350 -6.54 -64.62 16.31
CA ALA A 350 -5.43 -65.44 16.78
C ALA A 350 -4.11 -65.11 16.06
N GLY A 351 -3.31 -64.17 16.59
CA GLY A 351 -1.99 -63.90 16.01
C GLY A 351 -1.15 -62.77 16.62
N ASN A 352 -0.84 -62.82 17.91
CA ASN A 352 0.00 -61.80 18.59
C ASN A 352 1.39 -61.57 17.93
N ALA A 353 1.94 -62.55 17.21
CA ALA A 353 3.22 -62.43 16.52
C ALA A 353 3.16 -61.56 15.25
N HIS A 354 2.03 -61.57 14.52
CA HIS A 354 1.87 -60.74 13.33
C HIS A 354 1.61 -59.27 13.69
N LEU A 355 0.89 -59.05 14.79
CA LEU A 355 0.62 -57.75 15.38
C LEU A 355 1.91 -57.01 15.78
N ALA A 356 2.85 -57.72 16.45
CA ALA A 356 4.14 -57.15 16.82
C ALA A 356 4.99 -56.77 15.61
N LYS A 357 4.96 -57.58 14.55
CA LYS A 357 5.73 -57.33 13.32
C LYS A 357 5.16 -56.16 12.50
N SER A 358 3.84 -56.13 12.29
CA SER A 358 3.17 -55.05 11.56
C SER A 358 3.29 -53.70 12.29
N THR A 359 3.21 -53.71 13.62
CA THR A 359 3.46 -52.51 14.44
C THR A 359 4.93 -52.05 14.33
N GLY A 360 5.89 -52.97 14.28
CA GLY A 360 7.30 -52.65 14.07
C GLY A 360 7.58 -52.04 12.69
N ASP A 361 6.97 -52.57 11.63
CA ASP A 361 7.10 -52.05 10.27
C ASP A 361 6.44 -50.67 10.13
N MET A 362 5.31 -50.44 10.82
CA MET A 362 4.65 -49.13 10.90
C MET A 362 5.50 -48.10 11.66
N LEU A 363 6.11 -48.47 12.80
CA LEU A 363 7.01 -47.59 13.53
C LEU A 363 8.28 -47.25 12.75
N SER A 364 8.82 -48.22 12.01
CA SER A 364 10.00 -48.01 11.14
C SER A 364 9.70 -47.04 10.00
N SER A 365 8.57 -47.23 9.31
CA SER A 365 8.12 -46.31 8.25
C SER A 365 7.81 -44.91 8.78
N MET A 366 7.18 -44.81 9.95
CA MET A 366 6.92 -43.54 10.63
C MET A 366 8.22 -42.85 11.07
N HIS A 367 9.22 -43.60 11.53
CA HIS A 367 10.55 -43.07 11.85
C HIS A 367 11.25 -42.51 10.59
N SER A 368 11.18 -43.24 9.47
CA SER A 368 11.76 -42.79 8.20
C SER A 368 11.07 -41.52 7.68
N ALA A 369 9.73 -41.47 7.76
CA ALA A 369 8.96 -40.27 7.39
C ALA A 369 9.27 -39.08 8.29
N MET A 370 9.43 -39.31 9.60
CA MET A 370 9.80 -38.25 10.54
C MET A 370 11.20 -37.69 10.24
N ASN A 371 12.12 -38.53 9.78
CA ASN A 371 13.47 -38.12 9.40
C ASN A 371 13.48 -37.30 8.09
N GLU A 372 12.62 -37.65 7.12
CA GLU A 372 12.39 -36.82 5.92
C GLU A 372 11.76 -35.46 6.25
N ILE A 373 10.79 -35.44 7.17
CA ILE A 373 10.17 -34.18 7.63
C ILE A 373 11.22 -33.31 8.35
N SER A 374 12.04 -33.90 9.23
CA SER A 374 13.11 -33.20 9.95
C SER A 374 14.15 -32.60 9.00
N THR A 375 14.58 -33.34 7.99
CA THR A 375 15.50 -32.84 6.97
C THR A 375 14.86 -31.77 6.08
N GLY A 376 13.58 -31.90 5.74
CA GLY A 376 12.81 -30.84 5.07
C GLY A 376 12.74 -29.55 5.89
N PHE A 377 12.49 -29.67 7.19
CA PHE A 377 12.44 -28.53 8.12
C PHE A 377 13.78 -27.81 8.23
N THR A 378 14.87 -28.58 8.19
CA THR A 378 16.24 -28.03 8.22
C THR A 378 16.52 -27.22 6.96
N ARG A 379 16.15 -27.74 5.78
CA ARG A 379 16.29 -27.00 4.50
C ARG A 379 15.44 -25.73 4.47
N LEU A 380 14.23 -25.78 5.02
CA LEU A 380 13.35 -24.61 5.12
C LEU A 380 13.98 -23.51 5.99
N LYS A 381 14.55 -23.90 7.13
CA LYS A 381 15.25 -22.98 8.04
C LYS A 381 16.46 -22.34 7.38
N ASP A 382 17.23 -23.11 6.60
CA ASP A 382 18.39 -22.58 5.88
C ASP A 382 17.97 -21.65 4.74
N SER A 383 16.90 -21.99 4.00
CA SER A 383 16.31 -21.10 2.99
C SER A 383 15.78 -19.81 3.60
N HIS A 384 15.22 -19.85 4.81
CA HIS A 384 14.71 -18.67 5.48
C HIS A 384 15.83 -17.70 5.90
N ARG A 385 16.96 -18.25 6.39
CA ARG A 385 18.17 -17.46 6.67
C ARG A 385 18.78 -16.83 5.43
N GLU A 386 18.75 -17.53 4.30
CA GLU A 386 19.23 -16.97 3.04
C GLU A 386 18.32 -15.83 2.54
N LEU A 387 17.01 -15.98 2.71
CA LEU A 387 16.04 -14.90 2.42
C LEU A 387 16.26 -13.67 3.30
N GLU A 388 16.52 -13.85 4.61
CA GLU A 388 16.87 -12.74 5.51
C GLU A 388 18.11 -11.99 5.02
N LYS A 389 19.18 -12.72 4.65
CA LYS A 389 20.39 -12.11 4.08
C LYS A 389 20.12 -11.35 2.79
N GLN A 390 19.28 -11.88 1.91
CA GLN A 390 18.92 -11.20 0.67
C GLN A 390 18.09 -9.93 0.94
N MET A 391 17.15 -9.96 1.89
CA MET A 391 16.39 -8.77 2.29
C MET A 391 17.30 -7.69 2.89
N GLU A 392 18.27 -8.08 3.71
CA GLU A 392 19.24 -7.16 4.29
C GLU A 392 20.15 -6.53 3.22
N ALA A 393 20.61 -7.33 2.26
CA ALA A 393 21.37 -6.85 1.11
C ALA A 393 20.55 -5.90 0.22
N TYR A 394 19.26 -6.19 0.03
CA TYR A 394 18.33 -5.35 -0.74
C TYR A 394 18.06 -4.01 -0.03
N ALA A 395 17.84 -4.02 1.29
CA ALA A 395 17.67 -2.81 2.07
C ALA A 395 18.92 -1.92 2.02
N ALA A 396 20.11 -2.51 2.18
CA ALA A 396 21.37 -1.78 2.06
C ALA A 396 21.60 -1.23 0.65
N TRP A 397 21.21 -1.97 -0.40
CA TRP A 397 21.27 -1.50 -1.78
C TRP A 397 20.29 -0.35 -2.04
N SER A 398 19.04 -0.47 -1.59
CA SER A 398 18.02 0.56 -1.73
C SER A 398 18.44 1.88 -1.07
N GLY A 399 19.03 1.81 0.14
CA GLY A 399 19.59 2.98 0.82
C GLY A 399 20.70 3.66 0.00
N ARG A 400 21.64 2.88 -0.57
CA ARG A 400 22.71 3.43 -1.43
C ARG A 400 22.18 4.08 -2.71
N VAL A 401 21.13 3.52 -3.30
CA VAL A 401 20.50 4.09 -4.50
C VAL A 401 19.80 5.40 -4.18
N LEU A 402 19.05 5.46 -3.07
CA LEU A 402 18.43 6.69 -2.58
C LEU A 402 19.46 7.80 -2.33
N GLU A 403 20.55 7.46 -1.65
CA GLU A 403 21.64 8.42 -1.38
C GLU A 403 22.34 8.87 -2.68
N ALA A 404 22.54 7.97 -3.64
CA ALA A 404 23.11 8.32 -4.95
C ALA A 404 22.19 9.24 -5.76
N VAL A 405 20.87 9.00 -5.72
CA VAL A 405 19.86 9.83 -6.39
C VAL A 405 19.77 11.21 -5.76
N GLU A 406 19.77 11.29 -4.43
CA GLU A 406 19.78 12.56 -3.69
C GLU A 406 21.02 13.39 -4.03
N LYS A 407 22.21 12.77 -3.95
CA LYS A 407 23.48 13.43 -4.29
C LYS A 407 23.57 13.86 -5.75
N GLN A 408 22.98 13.09 -6.67
CA GLN A 408 22.89 13.46 -8.08
C GLN A 408 21.91 14.62 -8.30
N SER A 409 20.79 14.65 -7.58
CA SER A 409 19.82 15.75 -7.62
C SER A 409 20.45 17.07 -7.18
N ASP A 410 21.20 17.04 -6.08
CA ASP A 410 21.94 18.20 -5.57
C ASP A 410 22.98 18.71 -6.57
N ASN A 411 23.75 17.80 -7.19
CA ASN A 411 24.72 18.17 -8.22
C ASN A 411 24.05 18.78 -9.46
N VAL A 412 22.93 18.22 -9.90
CA VAL A 412 22.15 18.76 -11.04
C VAL A 412 21.60 20.15 -10.71
N SER A 413 21.11 20.35 -9.49
CA SER A 413 20.63 21.66 -9.01
C SER A 413 21.75 22.71 -8.96
N ALA A 414 22.90 22.35 -8.40
CA ALA A 414 24.08 23.22 -8.36
C ALA A 414 24.60 23.57 -9.77
N GLN A 415 24.61 22.59 -10.68
CA GLN A 415 25.01 22.80 -12.06
C GLN A 415 24.01 23.68 -12.82
N ALA A 416 22.71 23.53 -12.58
CA ALA A 416 21.67 24.39 -13.14
C ALA A 416 21.82 25.85 -12.66
N HIS A 417 22.16 26.07 -11.39
CA HIS A 417 22.49 27.40 -10.86
C HIS A 417 23.74 28.00 -11.52
N GLY A 418 24.80 27.20 -11.72
CA GLY A 418 25.99 27.65 -12.44
C GLY A 418 25.67 28.08 -13.88
N ILE A 419 24.91 27.27 -14.60
CA ILE A 419 24.49 27.56 -15.99
C ILE A 419 23.62 28.83 -16.03
N ALA A 420 22.68 28.99 -15.10
CA ALA A 420 21.84 30.20 -15.03
C ALA A 420 22.68 31.47 -14.80
N ASN A 421 23.70 31.39 -13.94
CA ASN A 421 24.58 32.52 -13.65
C ASN A 421 25.49 32.85 -14.85
N ASP A 422 26.01 31.83 -15.55
CA ASP A 422 26.78 32.00 -16.79
C ASP A 422 25.93 32.55 -17.93
N MET A 423 24.66 32.16 -18.02
CA MET A 423 23.71 32.74 -18.98
C MET A 423 23.43 34.21 -18.66
N ALA A 424 23.26 34.56 -17.39
CA ALA A 424 23.05 35.94 -16.96
C ALA A 424 24.28 36.82 -17.23
N SER A 425 25.49 36.31 -16.99
CA SER A 425 26.74 37.03 -17.29
C SER A 425 26.96 37.20 -18.79
N SER A 426 26.72 36.15 -19.57
CA SER A 426 26.81 36.18 -21.04
C SER A 426 25.79 37.16 -21.64
N SER A 427 24.57 37.22 -21.09
CA SER A 427 23.55 38.18 -21.51
C SER A 427 23.97 39.63 -21.23
N ARG A 428 24.60 39.91 -20.09
CA ARG A 428 25.17 41.24 -19.78
C ARG A 428 26.30 41.61 -20.74
N LEU A 429 27.25 40.71 -20.97
CA LEU A 429 28.35 40.95 -21.92
C LEU A 429 27.84 41.19 -23.34
N LEU A 430 26.83 40.43 -23.78
CA LEU A 430 26.21 40.61 -25.09
C LEU A 430 25.53 41.99 -25.20
N LYS A 431 24.82 42.42 -24.14
CA LYS A 431 24.18 43.74 -24.07
C LYS A 431 25.20 44.87 -24.12
N ASP A 432 26.28 44.76 -23.36
CA ASP A 432 27.33 45.77 -23.30
C ASP A 432 28.08 45.88 -24.64
N SER A 433 28.40 44.73 -25.25
CA SER A 433 29.02 44.66 -26.57
C SER A 433 28.11 45.24 -27.66
N TYR A 434 26.81 44.94 -27.62
CA TYR A 434 25.82 45.52 -28.53
C TYR A 434 25.71 47.04 -28.36
N SER A 435 25.68 47.55 -27.13
CA SER A 435 25.64 48.98 -26.84
C SER A 435 26.88 49.69 -27.40
N SER A 436 28.08 49.12 -27.18
CA SER A 436 29.32 49.66 -27.73
C SER A 436 29.31 49.68 -29.25
N PHE A 437 28.86 48.60 -29.89
CA PHE A 437 28.79 48.50 -31.34
C PHE A 437 27.84 49.54 -31.96
N VAL A 438 26.66 49.74 -31.35
CA VAL A 438 25.70 50.77 -31.81
C VAL A 438 26.29 52.18 -31.65
N GLU A 439 26.99 52.44 -30.55
CA GLU A 439 27.64 53.72 -30.32
C GLU A 439 28.77 53.98 -31.33
N ASP A 440 29.58 52.96 -31.63
CA ASP A 440 30.65 53.04 -32.61
C ASP A 440 30.12 53.21 -34.05
N ILE A 441 29.02 52.53 -34.41
CA ILE A 441 28.34 52.77 -35.68
C ILE A 441 27.81 54.20 -35.76
N THR A 442 27.15 54.68 -34.71
CA THR A 442 26.55 56.02 -34.70
C THR A 442 27.62 57.10 -34.83
N ARG A 443 28.74 56.96 -34.11
CA ARG A 443 29.91 57.85 -34.25
C ARG A 443 30.55 57.74 -35.63
N GLY A 444 30.69 56.54 -36.16
CA GLY A 444 31.24 56.31 -37.51
C GLY A 444 30.40 56.96 -38.60
N PHE A 445 29.08 56.81 -38.51
CA PHE A 445 28.13 57.38 -39.48
C PHE A 445 28.09 58.90 -39.40
N ALA A 446 28.06 59.49 -38.19
CA ALA A 446 28.12 60.93 -37.99
C ALA A 446 29.41 61.53 -38.58
N ARG A 447 30.55 60.86 -38.37
CA ARG A 447 31.83 61.27 -38.97
C ARG A 447 31.81 61.15 -40.50
N SER A 448 31.23 60.08 -41.04
CA SER A 448 31.09 59.89 -42.50
C SER A 448 30.21 60.95 -43.15
N ILE A 449 29.05 61.27 -42.54
CA ILE A 449 28.17 62.35 -42.99
C ILE A 449 28.88 63.69 -42.94
N SER A 450 29.61 63.98 -41.86
CA SER A 450 30.36 65.24 -41.75
C SER A 450 31.40 65.39 -42.86
N MET A 451 32.16 64.32 -43.17
CA MET A 451 33.11 64.32 -44.29
C MET A 451 32.42 64.43 -45.66
N PHE A 452 31.23 63.83 -45.81
CA PHE A 452 30.45 63.95 -47.03
C PHE A 452 29.93 65.39 -47.24
N GLU A 453 29.42 66.02 -46.17
CA GLU A 453 28.96 67.40 -46.19
C GLU A 453 30.10 68.37 -46.51
N GLU A 454 31.28 68.16 -45.91
CA GLU A 454 32.49 68.94 -46.20
C GLU A 454 32.91 68.80 -47.66
N ASN A 455 33.00 67.57 -48.19
CA ASN A 455 33.32 67.32 -49.59
C ASN A 455 32.29 67.95 -50.55
N MET A 456 30.99 67.86 -50.23
CA MET A 456 29.93 68.47 -51.04
C MET A 456 30.01 70.00 -51.03
N ARG A 457 30.40 70.59 -49.90
CA ARG A 457 30.62 72.04 -49.78
C ARG A 457 31.81 72.50 -50.63
N ASP A 458 32.88 71.73 -50.63
CA ASP A 458 34.06 71.97 -51.46
C ASP A 458 33.74 71.85 -52.96
N ILE A 459 32.98 70.82 -53.36
CA ILE A 459 32.49 70.67 -54.73
C ILE A 459 31.61 71.86 -55.12
N SER A 460 30.68 72.28 -54.25
CA SER A 460 29.79 73.43 -54.50
C SER A 460 30.58 74.73 -54.68
N LEU A 461 31.61 74.96 -53.85
CA LEU A 461 32.49 76.13 -53.96
C LEU A 461 33.34 76.10 -55.23
N ALA A 462 33.92 74.94 -55.57
CA ALA A 462 34.67 74.76 -56.81
C ALA A 462 33.78 75.00 -58.05
N PHE A 463 32.55 74.47 -58.02
CA PHE A 463 31.58 74.61 -59.10
C PHE A 463 31.09 76.06 -59.26
N THR A 464 30.80 76.76 -58.15
CA THR A 464 30.42 78.18 -58.14
C THR A 464 31.55 79.06 -58.71
N ARG A 465 32.79 78.75 -58.36
CA ARG A 465 33.98 79.43 -58.90
C ARG A 465 34.10 79.19 -60.41
N GLN A 466 33.86 77.97 -60.90
CA GLN A 466 33.85 77.67 -62.33
C GLN A 466 32.70 78.35 -63.09
N MET A 467 31.50 78.40 -62.50
CA MET A 467 30.33 79.13 -63.05
C MET A 467 30.59 80.63 -63.21
N SER A 468 31.33 81.25 -62.28
CA SER A 468 31.68 82.67 -62.40
C SER A 468 32.59 82.99 -63.60
N ILE A 469 33.32 81.99 -64.10
CA ILE A 469 34.23 82.10 -65.25
C ILE A 469 33.48 81.92 -66.59
N VAL A 470 32.31 81.27 -66.61
CA VAL A 470 31.55 80.91 -67.82
C VAL A 470 30.48 81.95 -68.21
N LYS A 471 30.35 83.06 -67.47
CA LYS A 471 29.31 84.09 -67.65
C LYS A 471 29.31 84.85 -69.00
N ASP A 472 30.27 84.61 -69.88
CA ASP A 472 30.47 85.38 -71.12
C ASP A 472 30.01 84.70 -72.43
N ASP A 473 29.37 83.52 -72.39
CA ASP A 473 29.00 82.81 -73.62
C ASP A 473 27.56 82.29 -73.64
N GLU A 474 26.94 82.25 -74.81
CA GLU A 474 25.52 81.97 -75.09
C GLU A 474 25.06 80.57 -74.60
N ASN A 475 26.02 79.70 -74.24
CA ASN A 475 25.81 78.41 -73.56
C ASN A 475 25.46 78.52 -72.05
N ALA A 476 25.61 79.70 -71.44
CA ALA A 476 25.35 79.92 -70.02
C ALA A 476 23.88 79.72 -69.62
N GLN A 477 22.92 79.99 -70.52
CA GLN A 477 21.49 79.77 -70.22
C GLN A 477 21.10 78.30 -70.17
N LYS A 478 21.63 77.46 -71.08
CA LYS A 478 21.37 76.01 -71.06
C LYS A 478 22.03 75.34 -69.86
N LEU A 479 23.23 75.79 -69.48
CA LEU A 479 23.92 75.30 -68.30
C LEU A 479 23.22 75.75 -67.01
N SER A 480 22.76 77.00 -66.93
CA SER A 480 21.93 77.51 -65.82
C SER A 480 20.68 76.67 -65.61
N LEU A 481 19.94 76.35 -66.68
CA LEU A 481 18.71 75.55 -66.60
C LEU A 481 18.99 74.09 -66.19
N ALA A 482 20.12 73.52 -66.63
CA ALA A 482 20.55 72.19 -66.21
C ALA A 482 20.97 72.16 -64.74
N VAL A 483 21.66 73.19 -64.27
CA VAL A 483 22.07 73.36 -62.87
C VAL A 483 20.84 73.53 -61.97
N GLU A 484 19.90 74.39 -62.34
CA GLU A 484 18.65 74.59 -61.58
C GLU A 484 17.88 73.27 -61.42
N LYS A 485 17.78 72.47 -62.51
CA LYS A 485 17.22 71.11 -62.43
C LYS A 485 18.02 70.19 -61.52
N LEU A 486 19.35 70.25 -61.55
CA LEU A 486 20.20 69.39 -60.74
C LEU A 486 20.08 69.75 -59.25
N THR A 487 20.04 71.05 -58.93
CA THR A 487 19.80 71.56 -57.58
C THR A 487 18.40 71.17 -57.08
N GLU A 488 17.34 71.34 -57.89
CA GLU A 488 15.99 70.87 -57.54
C GLU A 488 15.94 69.35 -57.30
N THR A 489 16.68 68.57 -58.09
CA THR A 489 16.70 67.11 -57.96
C THR A 489 17.43 66.68 -56.69
N MET A 490 18.51 67.39 -56.35
CA MET A 490 19.24 67.18 -55.10
C MET A 490 18.44 67.59 -53.88
N GLU A 491 17.70 68.70 -53.94
CA GLU A 491 16.84 69.17 -52.86
C GLU A 491 15.68 68.20 -52.63
N LYS A 492 15.05 67.70 -53.70
CA LYS A 492 14.03 66.64 -53.62
C LYS A 492 14.58 65.31 -53.08
N ALA A 493 15.83 64.96 -53.40
CA ALA A 493 16.47 63.77 -52.85
C ALA A 493 16.79 63.93 -51.35
N SER A 494 17.25 65.13 -50.95
CA SER A 494 17.50 65.48 -49.55
C SER A 494 16.21 65.49 -48.72
N GLU A 495 15.12 66.07 -49.24
CA GLU A 495 13.81 66.04 -48.57
C GLU A 495 13.27 64.61 -48.43
N LYS A 496 13.44 63.75 -49.44
CA LYS A 496 13.06 62.33 -49.35
C LYS A 496 13.82 61.59 -48.25
N LEU A 497 15.14 61.79 -48.18
CA LEU A 497 15.98 61.21 -47.14
C LEU A 497 15.59 61.72 -45.74
N SER A 498 15.17 62.98 -45.61
CA SER A 498 14.70 63.55 -44.34
C SER A 498 13.34 62.99 -43.90
N ARG A 499 12.44 62.67 -44.84
CA ARG A 499 11.13 62.05 -44.55
C ARG A 499 11.21 60.57 -44.20
N GLU A 500 12.26 59.87 -44.64
CA GLU A 500 12.50 58.47 -44.24
C GLU A 500 13.15 58.35 -42.85
N GLN A 501 13.53 59.47 -42.22
CA GLN A 501 14.08 59.53 -40.86
C GLN A 501 13.09 60.01 -39.78
N SER A 502 11.85 60.36 -40.13
CA SER A 502 10.73 60.56 -39.18
C SER A 502 9.80 59.36 -39.19
#